data_AF-A0A0H2YUK0-F1
#
_entry.id   AF-A0A0H2YUK0-F1
#
_cell.length_a   1.000
_cell.length_b   1.000
_cell.length_c   1.000
_cell.angle_alpha   90.00
_cell.angle_beta   90.00
_cell.angle_gamma   90.00
#
_symmetry.space_group_name_H-M   'P 1'
#
loop_
_entity.id
_entity.type
_entity.pdbx_description
1 polymer ?
#
loop_
_entity_poly.entity_id
_entity_poly.type
_entity_poly.pdbx_seq_one_letter_code
_entity_poly.pdbx_strand_id
1 'polypeptide(L)'
;MKISSIVMLAASFLLIVVGIVLFANKKRFEGENQAGKYSAKYIQSNAIGNIFIGFLGTILGVLDNFVNGNSIKIAFVVIIIGGSIVQKLIGNKISK
;
A
#
# COMPACT_ATOMS: atom_id res chain seq x y z
N MET A 1 4.94 -20.80 -11.19
CA MET A 1 5.05 -19.65 -10.25
C MET A 1 4.97 -20.19 -8.83
N LYS A 2 5.82 -19.74 -7.89
CA LYS A 2 5.76 -20.26 -6.51
C LYS A 2 4.48 -19.77 -5.83
N ILE A 3 3.96 -20.55 -4.87
CA ILE A 3 2.75 -20.15 -4.11
C ILE A 3 2.99 -18.81 -3.40
N SER A 4 4.18 -18.62 -2.82
CA SER A 4 4.59 -17.34 -2.22
C SER A 4 4.51 -16.18 -3.20
N SER A 5 4.92 -16.37 -4.45
CA SER A 5 4.82 -15.37 -5.50
C SER A 5 3.36 -15.00 -5.82
N ILE A 6 2.47 -16.01 -5.91
CA ILE A 6 1.03 -15.79 -6.14
C ILE A 6 0.44 -14.94 -5.02
N VAL A 7 0.73 -15.28 -3.76
CA VAL A 7 0.25 -14.55 -2.59
C VAL A 7 0.74 -13.10 -2.58
N MET A 8 2.03 -12.87 -2.88
CA MET A 8 2.58 -11.51 -2.98
C MET A 8 1.89 -10.70 -4.08
N LEU A 9 1.70 -11.28 -5.26
CA LEU A 9 1.04 -10.61 -6.39
C LEU A 9 -0.42 -10.28 -6.09
N ALA A 10 -1.16 -11.19 -5.46
CA ALA A 10 -2.56 -10.97 -5.08
C ALA A 10 -2.69 -9.84 -4.04
N ALA A 11 -1.84 -9.85 -3.00
CA ALA A 11 -1.80 -8.80 -1.99
C ALA A 11 -1.42 -7.43 -2.60
N SER A 12 -0.42 -7.41 -3.48
CA SER A 12 -0.02 -6.21 -4.23
C SER A 12 -1.12 -5.66 -5.11
N PHE A 13 -1.84 -6.53 -5.83
CA PHE A 13 -2.97 -6.13 -6.65
C PHE A 13 -4.06 -5.48 -5.80
N LEU A 14 -4.39 -6.07 -4.65
CA LEU A 14 -5.38 -5.51 -3.74
C LEU A 14 -4.96 -4.14 -3.21
N LEU A 15 -3.69 -3.94 -2.84
CA LEU A 15 -3.17 -2.64 -2.42
C LEU A 15 -3.30 -1.58 -3.51
N ILE A 16 -2.99 -1.93 -4.75
CA ILE A 16 -3.14 -1.02 -5.91
C ILE A 16 -4.61 -0.65 -6.09
N VAL A 17 -5.52 -1.64 -6.11
CA VAL A 17 -6.96 -1.40 -6.28
C VAL A 17 -7.51 -0.51 -5.17
N VAL A 18 -7.20 -0.82 -3.92
CA VAL A 18 -7.62 0.00 -2.77
C VAL A 18 -7.06 1.42 -2.90
N GLY A 19 -5.79 1.56 -3.25
CA GLY A 19 -5.16 2.86 -3.46
C GLY A 19 -5.86 3.68 -4.55
N ILE A 20 -6.18 3.07 -5.70
CA ILE A 20 -6.92 3.73 -6.79
C ILE A 20 -8.31 4.18 -6.33
N VAL A 21 -9.06 3.29 -5.64
CA VAL A 21 -10.41 3.59 -5.15
C VAL A 21 -10.38 4.78 -4.18
N LEU A 22 -9.43 4.80 -3.23
CA LEU A 22 -9.24 5.91 -2.30
C LEU A 22 -8.88 7.21 -3.02
N PHE A 23 -7.99 7.14 -4.01
CA PHE A 23 -7.54 8.34 -4.74
C PHE A 23 -8.68 8.97 -5.56
N ALA A 24 -9.46 8.14 -6.25
CA ALA A 24 -10.58 8.56 -7.10
C ALA A 24 -11.71 9.17 -6.25
N ASN A 25 -11.99 8.60 -5.09
CA ASN A 25 -13.13 8.98 -4.25
C ASN A 25 -12.75 9.81 -3.00
N LYS A 26 -11.54 10.38 -2.96
CA LYS A 26 -11.00 11.06 -1.76
C LYS A 26 -11.92 12.12 -1.13
N LYS A 27 -12.64 12.91 -1.95
CA LYS A 27 -13.58 13.95 -1.47
C LYS A 27 -14.83 13.34 -0.83
N ARG A 28 -15.32 12.24 -1.40
CA ARG A 28 -16.47 11.51 -0.85
C ARG A 28 -16.11 10.90 0.49
N PHE A 29 -14.96 10.24 0.58
CA PHE A 29 -14.48 9.66 1.83
C PHE A 29 -14.16 10.71 2.91
N GLU A 30 -13.70 11.90 2.52
CA GLU A 30 -13.57 13.03 3.45
C GLU A 30 -14.94 13.50 3.98
N GLY A 31 -15.94 13.63 3.11
CA GLY A 31 -17.30 14.06 3.50
C GLY A 31 -18.06 13.03 4.36
N GLU A 32 -17.80 11.74 4.17
CA GLU A 32 -18.36 10.66 4.99
C GLU A 32 -17.66 10.53 6.36
N ASN A 33 -16.53 11.21 6.55
CA ASN A 33 -15.74 11.16 7.77
C ASN A 33 -16.35 12.06 8.84
N GLN A 34 -17.35 11.54 9.55
CA GLN A 34 -18.22 12.25 10.50
C GLN A 34 -17.50 13.05 11.62
N ALA A 35 -16.19 12.86 11.80
CA ALA A 35 -15.37 13.55 12.79
C ALA A 35 -14.31 14.50 12.22
N GLY A 36 -14.26 14.72 10.89
CA GLY A 36 -13.22 15.56 10.25
C GLY A 36 -11.79 15.04 10.43
N LYS A 37 -11.64 13.78 10.86
CA LYS A 37 -10.37 13.20 11.33
C LYS A 37 -9.33 13.02 10.21
N TYR A 38 -9.77 12.89 8.97
CA TYR A 38 -8.92 12.67 7.81
C TYR A 38 -9.33 13.60 6.67
N SER A 39 -8.42 14.49 6.28
CA SER A 39 -8.58 15.39 5.14
C SER A 39 -8.42 14.64 3.81
N ALA A 40 -8.92 15.22 2.71
CA ALA A 40 -8.71 14.68 1.37
C ALA A 40 -7.22 14.53 1.03
N LYS A 41 -6.35 15.41 1.57
CA LYS A 41 -4.89 15.29 1.41
C LYS A 41 -4.33 14.07 2.15
N TYR A 42 -4.81 13.80 3.37
CA TYR A 42 -4.44 12.59 4.11
C TYR A 42 -4.88 11.32 3.37
N ILE A 43 -6.11 11.30 2.88
CA ILE A 43 -6.67 10.16 2.11
C ILE A 43 -5.88 9.98 0.81
N GLN A 44 -5.57 11.07 0.11
CA GLN A 44 -4.73 11.05 -1.09
C GLN A 44 -3.33 10.50 -0.82
N SER A 45 -2.70 10.89 0.29
CA SER A 45 -1.36 10.40 0.65
C SER A 45 -1.37 8.89 0.93
N ASN A 46 -2.35 8.39 1.68
CA ASN A 46 -2.50 6.95 1.90
C ASN A 46 -2.78 6.19 0.60
N ALA A 47 -3.64 6.74 -0.26
CA ALA A 47 -3.95 6.18 -1.56
C ALA A 47 -2.69 6.00 -2.43
N ILE A 48 -1.87 7.04 -2.55
CA ILE A 48 -0.59 7.01 -3.29
C ILE A 48 0.37 5.99 -2.67
N GLY A 49 0.50 5.97 -1.34
CA GLY A 49 1.38 5.01 -0.68
C GLY A 49 0.94 3.56 -0.91
N ASN A 50 -0.35 3.26 -0.92
CA ASN A 50 -0.85 1.90 -1.18
C ASN A 50 -0.55 1.47 -2.62
N ILE A 51 -0.72 2.36 -3.60
CA ILE A 51 -0.34 2.10 -5.00
C ILE A 51 1.16 1.83 -5.10
N PHE A 52 1.98 2.67 -4.46
CA PHE A 52 3.44 2.56 -4.50
C PHE A 52 3.94 1.24 -3.86
N ILE A 53 3.46 0.92 -2.66
CA ILE A 53 3.78 -0.33 -1.96
C ILE A 53 3.32 -1.53 -2.78
N GLY A 54 2.09 -1.47 -3.33
CA GLY A 54 1.57 -2.52 -4.19
C GLY A 54 2.44 -2.76 -5.42
N PHE A 55 2.91 -1.70 -6.08
CA PHE A 55 3.84 -1.80 -7.21
C PHE A 55 5.18 -2.45 -6.83
N LEU A 56 5.80 -2.03 -5.72
CA LEU A 56 7.03 -2.65 -5.21
C LEU A 56 6.80 -4.13 -4.88
N GLY A 57 5.68 -4.46 -4.27
CA GLY A 57 5.33 -5.84 -3.97
C GLY A 57 5.10 -6.68 -5.24
N THR A 58 4.59 -6.09 -6.32
CA THR A 58 4.46 -6.77 -7.62
C THR A 58 5.83 -7.13 -8.16
N ILE A 59 6.79 -6.20 -8.12
CA ILE A 59 8.18 -6.45 -8.51
C ILE A 59 8.76 -7.61 -7.70
N LEU A 60 8.61 -7.57 -6.37
CA LEU A 60 9.08 -8.66 -5.51
C LEU A 60 8.39 -10.00 -5.79
N GLY A 61 7.08 -10.00 -6.05
CA GLY A 61 6.33 -11.21 -6.41
C GLY A 61 6.83 -11.84 -7.72
N VAL A 62 7.21 -11.02 -8.70
CA VAL A 62 7.85 -11.51 -9.93
C VAL A 62 9.26 -12.07 -9.61
N LEU A 63 10.07 -11.31 -8.86
CA LEU A 63 11.44 -11.69 -8.49
C LEU A 63 11.54 -12.97 -7.64
N ASP A 64 10.53 -13.27 -6.83
CA ASP A 64 10.48 -14.50 -6.00
C ASP A 64 10.59 -15.78 -6.83
N ASN A 65 10.17 -15.75 -8.10
CA ASN A 65 10.31 -16.90 -9.00
C ASN A 65 11.77 -17.19 -9.39
N PHE A 66 12.65 -16.19 -9.32
CA PHE A 66 14.04 -16.28 -9.75
C PHE A 66 15.02 -16.43 -8.59
N VAL A 67 14.59 -16.15 -7.36
CA VAL A 67 15.44 -16.20 -6.16
C VAL A 67 15.04 -17.36 -5.27
N ASN A 68 16.01 -18.14 -4.80
CA ASN A 68 15.78 -19.22 -3.84
C ASN A 68 15.94 -18.72 -2.39
N GLY A 69 15.20 -19.33 -1.47
CA GLY A 69 15.21 -18.96 -0.06
C GLY A 69 14.07 -18.02 0.36
N ASN A 70 14.27 -17.32 1.48
CA ASN A 70 13.23 -16.50 2.13
C ASN A 70 13.48 -14.99 2.04
N SER A 71 14.58 -14.55 1.42
CA SER A 71 14.98 -13.14 1.35
C SER A 71 13.89 -12.25 0.73
N ILE A 72 13.31 -12.66 -0.41
CA ILE A 72 12.24 -11.90 -1.08
C ILE A 72 10.97 -11.83 -0.22
N LYS A 73 10.60 -12.93 0.45
CA LYS A 73 9.44 -12.96 1.36
C LYS A 73 9.62 -11.99 2.53
N ILE A 74 10.83 -11.97 3.11
CA ILE A 74 11.19 -11.05 4.20
C ILE A 74 11.16 -9.60 3.69
N ALA A 75 11.75 -9.32 2.53
CA ALA A 75 11.73 -7.99 1.92
C ALA A 75 10.28 -7.51 1.68
N PHE A 76 9.41 -8.38 1.18
CA PHE A 76 8.00 -8.07 0.96
C PHE A 76 7.29 -7.65 2.26
N VAL A 77 7.47 -8.41 3.33
CA VAL A 77 6.91 -8.07 4.65
C VAL A 77 7.47 -6.73 5.17
N VAL A 78 8.78 -6.50 5.03
CA VAL A 78 9.42 -5.26 5.47
C VAL A 78 8.89 -4.06 4.69
N ILE A 79 8.67 -4.16 3.38
CA ILE A 79 8.13 -3.06 2.57
C ILE A 79 6.70 -2.74 3.00
N ILE A 80 5.86 -3.73 3.28
CA ILE A 80 4.48 -3.49 3.73
C ILE A 80 4.49 -2.79 5.10
N ILE A 81 5.19 -3.35 6.09
CA ILE A 81 5.22 -2.81 7.44
C ILE A 81 5.88 -1.42 7.46
N GLY A 82 7.05 -1.30 6.82
CA GLY A 82 7.78 -0.04 6.72
C GLY A 82 6.98 1.02 5.99
N GLY A 83 6.33 0.64 4.89
CA GLY A 83 5.43 1.51 4.13
C GLY A 83 4.27 2.04 4.98
N SER A 84 3.61 1.19 5.76
CA SER A 84 2.54 1.61 6.67
C SER A 84 3.02 2.58 7.76
N ILE A 85 4.23 2.38 8.29
CA ILE A 85 4.83 3.30 9.27
C ILE A 85 5.09 4.66 8.60
N VAL A 86 5.71 4.66 7.41
CA VAL A 86 5.99 5.89 6.65
C VAL A 86 4.71 6.64 6.29
N GLN A 87 3.68 5.94 5.82
CA GLN A 87 2.37 6.50 5.53
C GLN A 87 1.74 7.16 6.76
N LYS A 88 1.82 6.52 7.94
CA LYS A 88 1.33 7.10 9.20
C LYS A 88 2.10 8.36 9.58
N LEU A 89 3.42 8.36 9.43
CA LEU A 89 4.25 9.54 9.73
C LEU A 89 3.93 10.72 8.81
N ILE A 90 3.78 10.45 7.50
CA ILE A 90 3.39 11.47 6.51
C ILE A 90 1.97 11.96 6.81
N GLY A 91 1.04 11.06 7.07
CA GLY A 91 -0.35 11.39 7.39
C GLY A 91 -0.49 12.29 8.62
N ASN A 92 0.28 12.02 9.68
CA ASN A 92 0.30 12.87 10.87
C ASN A 92 0.78 14.30 10.60
N LYS A 93 1.64 14.52 9.59
CA LYS A 93 2.07 15.86 9.18
C LYS A 93 1.04 16.59 8.31
N ILE A 94 0.20 15.86 7.58
CA ILE A 94 -0.79 16.42 6.65
C ILE A 94 -2.16 16.63 7.32
N SER A 95 -2.43 15.90 8.40
CA SER A 95 -3.68 15.95 9.18
C SER A 95 -3.70 17.04 10.27
N LYS A 96 -2.55 17.64 10.59
CA LYS A 96 -2.44 18.84 11.41
C LYS A 96 -2.35 20.06 10.50
#